data_AF-A0A6I3UZK7-F1
#
_entry.id   AF-A0A6I3UZK7-F1
#
_cell.length_a   1.000
_cell.length_b   1.000
_cell.length_c   1.000
_cell.angle_alpha   90.00
_cell.angle_beta   90.00
_cell.angle_gamma   90.00
#
_symmetry.space_group_name_H-M   'P 1'
#
loop_
_entity.id
_entity.type
_entity.pdbx_description
1 polymer ?
#
loop_
_entity_poly.entity_id
_entity_poly.type
_entity_poly.pdbx_seq_one_letter_code
_entity_poly.pdbx_strand_id
1 'polypeptide(L)'
;KLYRSVLVYDAFRFGTDEKEDKDTYQATFETNHPAIKHFFGPAGNNVVHNSNGAYATGDAFYYMAYRMLDKDGAVTYTHEMTHNSDREIYLGGYGRRNGLGPEFYAKGLLQ
;
A
#
# COMPACT_ATOMS: atom_id res chain seq x y z
N LYS A 1 3.15 21.55 -1.74
CA LYS A 1 2.64 20.31 -2.38
C LYS A 1 3.30 19.06 -1.82
N LEU A 2 4.61 19.08 -1.54
CA LEU A 2 5.33 17.91 -1.00
C LEU A 2 4.82 17.46 0.40
N TYR A 3 4.42 18.40 1.25
CA TYR A 3 3.91 18.12 2.61
C TYR A 3 2.43 17.71 2.59
N ARG A 4 2.16 16.57 1.95
CA ARG A 4 0.85 15.92 1.92
C ARG A 4 0.90 14.65 2.76
N SER A 5 -0.13 14.45 3.59
CA SER A 5 -0.33 13.17 4.27
C SER A 5 -1.03 12.18 3.34
N VAL A 6 -0.40 11.02 3.13
CA VAL A 6 -0.97 9.88 2.42
C VAL A 6 -1.04 8.73 3.42
N LEU A 7 -2.21 8.12 3.57
CA LEU A 7 -2.36 6.99 4.47
C LEU A 7 -1.72 5.75 3.85
N VAL A 8 -0.99 4.99 4.67
CA VAL A 8 -0.34 3.75 4.28
C VAL A 8 -0.91 2.64 5.16
N TYR A 9 -1.55 1.65 4.53
CA TYR A 9 -2.20 0.54 5.20
C TYR A 9 -1.53 -0.78 4.86
N ASP A 10 -1.55 -1.69 5.83
CA ASP A 10 -1.10 -3.07 5.66
C ASP A 10 -2.27 -4.00 5.31
N ALA A 11 -1.95 -5.19 4.83
CA ALA A 11 -2.85 -6.16 4.21
C ALA A 11 -3.84 -6.85 5.17
N PHE A 12 -3.86 -6.47 6.44
CA PHE A 12 -4.51 -7.26 7.51
C PHE A 12 -4.04 -8.73 7.52
N ARG A 13 -2.79 -8.98 7.13
CA ARG A 13 -2.19 -10.31 7.17
C ARG A 13 -1.39 -10.46 8.46
N PHE A 14 -1.94 -11.20 9.41
CA PHE A 14 -1.30 -11.42 10.71
C PHE A 14 -0.55 -12.74 10.71
N GLY A 15 0.69 -12.72 11.19
CA GLY A 15 1.47 -13.93 11.44
C GLY A 15 0.99 -14.65 12.68
N THR A 16 1.17 -15.98 12.71
CA THR A 16 1.00 -16.79 13.91
C THR A 16 2.36 -17.12 14.52
N ASP A 17 2.48 -17.09 15.84
CA ASP A 17 3.70 -17.52 16.55
C ASP A 17 3.90 -19.04 16.59
N GLU A 18 2.96 -19.80 16.01
CA GLU A 18 2.91 -21.27 16.10
C GLU A 18 3.87 -21.98 15.13
N LYS A 19 4.47 -21.27 14.17
CA LYS A 19 5.38 -21.85 13.16
C LYS A 19 6.57 -20.95 12.84
N GLU A 20 7.70 -21.57 12.50
CA GLU A 20 8.96 -20.89 12.17
C GLU A 20 8.82 -19.88 11.02
N ASP A 21 8.04 -20.22 9.99
CA ASP A 21 7.77 -19.36 8.83
C ASP A 21 6.75 -18.24 9.11
N LYS A 22 6.17 -18.21 10.32
CA LYS A 22 5.14 -17.26 10.75
C LYS A 22 4.02 -17.13 9.71
N ASP A 23 3.41 -18.27 9.39
CA ASP A 23 2.28 -18.36 8.46
C ASP A 23 1.32 -17.19 8.68
N THR A 24 1.05 -16.47 7.59
CA THR A 24 0.16 -15.31 7.64
C THR A 24 -1.21 -15.69 7.13
N TYR A 25 -2.24 -15.36 7.91
CA TYR A 25 -3.62 -15.45 7.48
C TYR A 25 -4.17 -14.06 7.21
N GLN A 26 -5.04 -13.96 6.22
CA GLN A 26 -5.75 -12.72 5.91
C GLN A 26 -6.92 -12.57 6.89
N ALA A 27 -6.92 -11.47 7.65
CA ALA A 27 -8.00 -11.12 8.54
C ALA A 27 -9.05 -10.24 7.84
N THR A 28 -10.28 -10.40 8.29
CA THR A 28 -11.43 -9.55 7.99
C THR A 28 -11.82 -8.76 9.24
N PHE A 29 -12.78 -7.84 9.13
CA PHE A 29 -13.32 -7.12 10.30
C PHE A 29 -14.02 -8.02 11.32
N GLU A 30 -14.39 -9.24 10.94
CA GLU A 30 -14.97 -10.23 11.85
C GLU A 30 -13.91 -11.04 12.61
N THR A 31 -12.64 -10.92 12.22
CA THR A 31 -11.55 -11.66 12.84
C THR A 31 -11.35 -11.20 14.29
N ASN A 32 -11.33 -12.16 15.22
CA ASN A 32 -11.04 -11.91 16.63
C ASN A 32 -9.54 -11.67 16.89
N HIS A 33 -9.00 -10.59 16.32
CA HIS A 33 -7.64 -10.13 16.54
C HIS A 33 -7.66 -8.76 17.22
N PRO A 34 -6.86 -8.49 18.28
CA PRO A 34 -6.90 -7.22 19.02
C PRO A 34 -6.73 -5.99 18.12
N ALA A 35 -5.83 -6.05 17.13
CA ALA A 35 -5.62 -4.94 16.19
C ALA A 35 -6.85 -4.69 15.29
N ILE A 36 -7.58 -5.75 14.89
CA ILE A 36 -8.83 -5.59 14.14
C ILE A 36 -9.90 -4.99 15.06
N LYS A 37 -10.12 -5.60 16.22
CA LYS A 37 -11.20 -5.21 17.15
C LYS A 37 -11.06 -3.78 17.67
N HIS A 38 -9.84 -3.35 17.98
CA HIS A 38 -9.60 -2.10 18.68
C HIS A 38 -9.05 -0.97 17.80
N PHE A 39 -8.62 -1.25 16.57
CA PHE A 39 -8.05 -0.25 15.68
C PHE A 39 -8.61 -0.30 14.26
N PHE A 40 -8.29 -1.34 13.48
CA PHE A 40 -8.62 -1.37 12.05
C PHE A 40 -10.13 -1.48 11.76
N GLY A 41 -10.86 -2.27 12.56
CA GLY A 41 -12.32 -2.38 12.47
C GLY A 41 -13.02 -1.05 12.77
N PRO A 42 -12.76 -0.40 13.93
CA PRO A 42 -13.30 0.93 14.22
C PRO A 42 -12.87 2.02 13.23
N ALA A 43 -11.66 1.96 12.68
CA ALA A 43 -11.19 2.90 11.66
C ALA A 43 -11.94 2.75 10.32
N GLY A 44 -12.56 1.59 10.07
CA GLY A 44 -13.53 1.41 8.97
C GLY A 44 -12.94 1.38 7.56
N ASN A 45 -11.62 1.28 7.41
CA ASN A 45 -10.99 1.21 6.08
C ASN A 45 -10.99 -0.23 5.54
N ASN A 46 -12.04 -0.59 4.81
CA ASN A 46 -12.18 -1.93 4.25
C ASN A 46 -11.23 -2.10 3.07
N VAL A 47 -10.09 -2.76 3.31
CA VAL A 47 -9.09 -3.03 2.28
C VAL A 47 -9.64 -4.04 1.27
N VAL A 48 -9.46 -3.77 -0.01
CA VAL A 48 -9.74 -4.76 -1.05
C VAL A 48 -8.51 -5.63 -1.23
N HIS A 49 -8.57 -6.85 -0.70
CA HIS A 49 -7.56 -7.86 -0.96
C HIS A 49 -7.69 -8.32 -2.41
N ASN A 50 -6.67 -8.03 -3.21
CA ASN A 50 -6.58 -8.46 -4.60
C ASN A 50 -5.34 -9.34 -4.78
N SER A 51 -5.19 -9.90 -5.98
CA SER A 51 -4.00 -10.70 -6.31
C SER A 51 -2.74 -9.86 -6.58
N ASN A 52 -2.82 -8.53 -6.49
CA ASN A 52 -1.66 -7.65 -6.67
C ASN A 52 -0.88 -7.53 -5.36
N GLY A 53 0.42 -7.26 -5.46
CA GLY A 53 1.27 -7.18 -4.27
C GLY A 53 1.06 -5.91 -3.44
N ALA A 54 0.59 -4.84 -4.07
CA ALA A 54 0.30 -3.53 -3.49
C ALA A 54 -0.57 -2.73 -4.47
N TYR A 55 -1.20 -1.64 -4.00
CA TYR A 55 -1.83 -0.65 -4.87
C TYR A 55 -1.97 0.73 -4.23
N ALA A 56 -1.93 1.74 -5.10
CA ALA A 56 -2.19 3.14 -4.80
C ALA A 56 -3.55 3.60 -5.36
N THR A 57 -4.23 4.47 -4.61
CA THR A 57 -5.55 5.01 -4.97
C THR A 57 -5.50 6.47 -5.47
N GLY A 58 -4.36 7.14 -5.30
CA GLY A 58 -4.20 8.59 -5.43
C GLY A 58 -4.07 9.29 -4.07
N ASP A 59 -4.75 8.75 -3.05
CA ASP A 59 -4.86 9.37 -1.72
C ASP A 59 -4.43 8.45 -0.56
N ALA A 60 -4.27 7.16 -0.86
CA ALA A 60 -3.79 6.14 0.05
C ALA A 60 -3.02 5.06 -0.71
N PHE A 61 -2.17 4.34 0.01
CA PHE A 61 -1.40 3.20 -0.46
C PHE A 61 -1.63 2.00 0.45
N TYR A 62 -1.78 0.83 -0.15
CA TYR A 62 -2.04 -0.42 0.53
C TYR A 62 -1.02 -1.49 0.16
N TYR A 63 -0.32 -2.03 1.16
CA TYR A 63 0.45 -3.27 1.04
C TYR A 63 -0.50 -4.47 1.07
N MET A 64 -0.42 -5.40 0.12
CA MET A 64 -1.30 -6.58 0.04
C MET A 64 -0.54 -7.91 0.21
N ALA A 65 0.49 -8.13 -0.62
CA ALA A 65 1.35 -9.32 -0.53
C ALA A 65 2.74 -8.99 0.00
N TYR A 66 3.22 -7.76 -0.23
CA TYR A 66 4.48 -7.27 0.33
C TYR A 66 4.27 -6.77 1.75
N ARG A 67 5.29 -6.90 2.62
CA ARG A 67 5.23 -6.35 3.97
C ARG A 67 6.00 -5.04 4.01
N MET A 68 5.41 -4.02 4.63
CA MET A 68 6.03 -2.70 4.77
C MET A 68 7.42 -2.75 5.41
N LEU A 69 7.61 -3.63 6.38
CA LEU A 69 8.84 -3.77 7.16
C LEU A 69 9.82 -4.81 6.58
N ASP A 70 9.52 -5.38 5.41
CA ASP A 70 10.46 -6.29 4.73
C ASP A 70 11.50 -5.53 3.91
N LYS A 71 12.55 -6.25 3.46
CA LYS A 71 13.61 -5.68 2.61
C LYS A 71 13.07 -4.97 1.36
N ASP A 72 12.00 -5.52 0.77
CA ASP A 72 11.41 -5.01 -0.46
C ASP A 72 10.31 -3.96 -0.18
N GLY A 73 9.97 -3.74 1.10
CA GLY A 73 8.89 -2.84 1.51
C GLY A 73 9.14 -1.39 1.09
N ALA A 74 10.39 -0.92 1.19
CA ALA A 74 10.78 0.41 0.73
C ALA A 74 10.71 0.57 -0.80
N VAL A 75 11.01 -0.50 -1.55
CA VAL A 75 10.93 -0.52 -3.02
C VAL A 75 9.46 -0.45 -3.47
N THR A 76 8.57 -1.18 -2.80
CA THR A 76 7.12 -1.05 -3.03
C THR A 76 6.61 0.33 -2.62
N TYR A 77 7.11 0.90 -1.52
CA TYR A 77 6.74 2.24 -1.07
C TYR A 77 7.03 3.30 -2.13
N THR A 78 8.25 3.32 -2.69
CA THR A 78 8.64 4.32 -3.69
C THR A 78 7.83 4.18 -5.00
N HIS A 79 7.53 2.95 -5.40
CA HIS A 79 6.65 2.66 -6.54
C HIS A 79 5.25 3.25 -6.36
N GLU A 80 4.59 2.93 -5.26
CA GLU A 80 3.20 3.31 -5.01
C GLU A 80 3.08 4.80 -4.66
N MET A 81 4.11 5.38 -4.02
CA MET A 81 4.18 6.82 -3.82
C MET A 81 4.37 7.59 -5.13
N THR A 82 5.04 7.01 -6.14
CA THR A 82 5.08 7.56 -7.49
C THR A 82 3.68 7.58 -8.11
N HIS A 83 2.93 6.49 -8.01
CA HIS A 83 1.54 6.44 -8.49
C HIS A 83 0.63 7.49 -7.85
N ASN A 84 0.80 7.73 -6.54
CA ASN A 84 0.04 8.75 -5.80
C ASN A 84 0.44 10.19 -6.15
N SER A 85 1.69 10.43 -6.53
CA SER A 85 2.27 11.78 -6.52
C SER A 85 2.69 12.32 -7.89
N ASP A 86 2.80 11.47 -8.91
CA ASP A 86 3.28 11.88 -10.24
C ASP A 86 2.37 12.90 -10.95
N ARG A 87 1.06 12.86 -10.72
CA ARG A 87 0.10 13.78 -11.36
C ARG A 87 0.27 15.23 -10.90
N GLU A 88 0.58 15.41 -9.62
CA GLU A 88 0.46 16.73 -8.98
C GLU A 88 1.77 17.28 -8.38
N ILE A 89 2.69 16.39 -8.03
CA ILE A 89 3.89 16.72 -7.27
C ILE A 89 5.15 16.46 -8.09
N TYR A 90 5.41 15.21 -8.49
CA TYR A 90 6.71 14.85 -9.09
C TYR A 90 6.90 15.40 -10.51
N LEU A 91 5.81 15.62 -11.26
CA LEU A 91 5.85 16.16 -12.62
C LEU A 91 5.48 17.65 -12.70
N GLY A 92 5.71 18.40 -11.63
CA GLY A 92 5.45 19.84 -11.57
C GLY A 92 3.97 20.24 -11.61
N GLY A 93 3.05 19.26 -11.54
CA GLY A 93 1.61 19.47 -11.53
C GLY A 93 0.93 19.48 -12.90
N TYR A 94 1.64 19.11 -13.96
CA TYR A 94 1.09 19.04 -15.33
C TYR A 94 0.43 17.70 -15.66
N GLY A 95 0.39 16.77 -14.72
CA GLY A 95 -0.08 15.42 -14.97
C GLY A 95 0.92 14.57 -15.75
N ARG A 96 0.49 13.35 -16.07
CA ARG A 96 1.24 12.40 -16.90
C ARG A 96 1.14 12.79 -18.37
N ARG A 97 2.14 12.42 -19.17
CA ARG A 97 2.09 12.58 -20.63
C ARG A 97 0.99 11.68 -21.20
N ASN A 98 0.19 12.23 -22.11
CA ASN A 98 -0.83 11.46 -22.82
C ASN A 98 -0.19 10.26 -23.56
N GLY A 99 -0.82 9.09 -23.45
CA GLY A 99 -0.32 7.83 -24.00
C GLY A 99 0.68 7.07 -23.13
N LEU A 100 1.15 7.66 -22.02
CA LEU A 100 2.01 6.97 -21.05
C LEU A 100 1.22 6.59 -19.79
N GLY A 101 1.24 5.30 -19.46
CA GLY A 101 0.59 4.76 -18.27
C GLY A 101 1.34 5.09 -16.98
N PRO A 102 0.68 4.94 -15.81
CA PRO A 102 1.27 5.20 -14.51
C PRO A 102 2.53 4.36 -14.23
N GLU A 103 2.52 3.09 -14.64
CA GLU A 103 3.65 2.15 -14.48
C GLU A 103 4.94 2.60 -15.16
N PHE A 104 4.85 3.36 -16.26
CA PHE A 104 6.05 3.87 -16.96
C PHE A 104 6.88 4.78 -16.04
N TYR A 105 6.20 5.60 -15.25
CA TYR A 105 6.84 6.51 -14.30
C TYR A 105 7.31 5.77 -13.06
N ALA A 106 6.46 4.90 -12.52
CA ALA A 106 6.76 4.15 -11.32
C ALA A 106 7.92 3.18 -11.53
N LYS A 107 7.94 2.32 -12.55
CA LYS A 107 9.04 1.34 -12.75
C LYS A 107 10.21 1.87 -13.56
N GLY A 108 9.95 2.77 -14.49
CA GLY A 108 10.92 3.14 -15.54
C GLY A 108 11.74 4.37 -15.24
N LEU A 109 11.35 5.19 -14.25
CA LEU A 109 11.93 6.51 -14.04
C LEU A 109 12.20 6.85 -12.57
N LEU A 110 11.25 6.60 -11.67
CA LEU A 110 11.23 7.19 -10.32
C LEU A 110 11.28 6.15 -9.18
N GLN A 111 11.57 4.88 -9.49
CA GLN A 111 11.78 3.79 -8.53
C GLN A 111 13.17 3.18 -8.69
#